data_AF-A0A2D9TAF3-F1
#
_entry.id   AF-A0A2D9TAF3-F1
#
_cell.length_a   1.000
_cell.length_b   1.000
_cell.length_c   1.000
_cell.angle_alpha   90.00
_cell.angle_beta   90.00
_cell.angle_gamma   90.00
#
_symmetry.space_group_name_H-M   'P 1'
#
loop_
_entity.id
_entity.type
_entity.pdbx_description
1 polymer ?
#
loop_
_entity_poly.entity_id
_entity_poly.type
_entity_poly.pdbx_seq_one_letter_code
_entity_poly.pdbx_strand_id
1 'polypeptide(L)'
;MRGSDGRSSARAAEPGRAGRCSVFDEFDDPLGGGLAVDLAPVPIPAPRKESPKKPVIDVFARGRSLAALPEPPDGALGAPAYARAASRRLRELRRLYAEATARHRSASQRARELRTNLGMAIHRQGSPELGSLVAAVDGAASTAEEREAQLEAMRAEAAQERARQAAALGELRRELEPWQSRLGRARAEVDIAQRDYDAARAALARVEAEMQPLGGDPAALAPFKATYDDRRAALTDQRQRLERHRATLAEAQTSVERLEARMVALETERERVDRTLRDAEAAAQAAASSAGADRGEALRHLARAALERGLVPDDLAGAEAAIRATEAEAEATLDVNVHVAALRVADDESLRRGATLVAALVAGLVAVVFAAATVL
;
A
#
# COMPACT_ATOMS: atom_id res chain seq x y z
N MET A 1 -3.14 -51.04 28.81
CA MET A 1 -2.13 -50.37 27.95
C MET A 1 -2.10 -48.91 28.35
N ARG A 2 -0.89 -48.38 28.62
CA ARG A 2 -0.62 -47.04 29.14
C ARG A 2 -0.77 -46.00 28.01
N GLY A 3 -1.36 -44.84 28.32
CA GLY A 3 -1.31 -43.63 27.51
C GLY A 3 -1.28 -42.44 28.44
N SER A 4 -0.13 -41.77 28.50
CA SER A 4 0.23 -40.72 29.45
C SER A 4 -0.27 -39.34 29.01
N ASP A 5 -0.93 -38.65 29.95
CA ASP A 5 -1.26 -37.23 29.86
C ASP A 5 -0.01 -36.35 30.02
N GLY A 6 0.30 -35.54 29.00
CA GLY A 6 1.29 -34.48 29.07
C GLY A 6 0.61 -33.11 29.09
N ARG A 7 0.42 -32.53 30.28
CA ARG A 7 -0.01 -31.13 30.46
C ARG A 7 1.23 -30.26 30.64
N SER A 8 1.50 -29.39 29.67
CA SER A 8 2.49 -28.31 29.78
C SER A 8 1.82 -27.06 30.34
N SER A 9 2.24 -26.65 31.54
CA SER A 9 1.87 -25.39 32.17
C SER A 9 2.72 -24.24 31.62
N ALA A 10 2.06 -23.22 31.06
CA ALA A 10 2.70 -21.95 30.73
C ALA A 10 2.82 -21.09 31.99
N ARG A 11 4.06 -20.78 32.38
CA ARG A 11 4.42 -19.91 33.50
C ARG A 11 4.35 -18.46 33.01
N ALA A 12 3.48 -17.67 33.63
CA ALA A 12 3.44 -16.22 33.44
C ALA A 12 4.71 -15.58 34.04
N ALA A 13 5.40 -14.76 33.26
CA ALA A 13 6.52 -13.93 33.72
C ALA A 13 6.01 -12.50 33.94
N GLU A 14 6.21 -11.99 35.15
CA GLU A 14 5.94 -10.61 35.54
C GLU A 14 7.04 -9.67 34.99
N PRO A 15 6.69 -8.44 34.54
CA PRO A 15 7.68 -7.44 34.16
C PRO A 15 8.24 -6.71 35.40
N GLY A 16 9.53 -6.95 35.66
CA GLY A 16 10.31 -6.28 36.71
C GLY A 16 10.61 -4.81 36.42
N ARG A 17 10.48 -4.01 37.48
CA ARG A 17 10.86 -2.59 37.63
C ARG A 17 12.26 -2.28 37.10
N ALA A 18 12.36 -1.30 36.19
CA ALA A 18 13.61 -0.60 35.90
C ALA A 18 13.89 0.44 36.99
N GLY A 19 14.93 0.19 37.78
CA GLY A 19 15.51 1.15 38.73
C GLY A 19 16.27 2.24 37.98
N ARG A 20 16.06 3.49 38.39
CA ARG A 20 16.88 4.63 38.01
C ARG A 20 18.16 4.61 38.84
N CYS A 21 19.31 4.45 38.20
CA CYS A 21 20.60 4.75 38.80
C CYS A 21 21.04 6.14 38.29
N SER A 22 20.87 7.15 39.13
CA SER A 22 21.58 8.43 39.06
C SER A 22 22.87 8.28 39.86
N VAL A 23 24.00 8.19 39.16
CA VAL A 23 25.33 8.29 39.77
C VAL A 23 26.15 9.15 38.82
N PHE A 24 26.22 10.45 39.10
CA PHE A 24 27.30 11.38 38.72
C PHE A 24 27.02 12.70 39.45
N ASP A 25 27.19 12.66 40.77
CA ASP A 25 27.61 13.83 41.54
C ASP A 25 29.14 13.72 41.73
N GLU A 26 29.78 14.87 41.90
CA GLU A 26 31.11 15.03 42.49
C GLU A 26 32.32 14.92 41.53
N PHE A 27 32.63 16.04 40.87
CA PHE A 27 34.01 16.47 40.64
C PHE A 27 34.09 17.99 40.85
N ASP A 28 34.22 18.37 42.12
CA ASP A 28 34.96 19.57 42.50
C ASP A 28 36.44 19.22 42.41
N ASP A 29 37.21 19.98 41.62
CA ASP A 29 38.61 20.18 41.95
C ASP A 29 39.08 21.61 41.59
N PRO A 30 39.70 22.34 42.52
CA PRO A 30 40.06 23.74 42.38
C PRO A 30 41.54 23.88 42.04
N LEU A 31 41.90 24.39 40.86
CA LEU A 31 43.25 24.89 40.63
C LEU A 31 43.24 26.20 39.85
N GLY A 32 43.30 27.28 40.63
CA GLY A 32 43.87 28.53 40.18
C GLY A 32 45.36 28.34 39.86
N GLY A 33 45.77 28.87 38.72
CA GLY A 33 47.15 28.85 38.25
C GLY A 33 47.28 29.69 36.99
N GLY A 34 47.28 31.01 37.19
CA GLY A 34 47.54 31.97 36.12
C GLY A 34 48.96 31.83 35.61
N LEU A 35 49.13 31.24 34.44
CA LEU A 35 50.32 31.36 33.61
C LEU A 35 49.97 32.33 32.47
N ALA A 36 50.39 33.59 32.64
CA ALA A 36 50.42 34.56 31.56
C ALA A 36 51.51 34.11 30.58
N VAL A 37 51.11 33.37 29.54
CA VAL A 37 51.97 33.09 28.38
C VAL A 37 51.82 34.25 27.43
N ASP A 38 52.88 35.04 27.30
CA ASP A 38 52.98 36.15 26.35
C ASP A 38 53.14 35.55 24.94
N LEU A 39 52.00 35.16 24.34
CA LEU A 39 51.92 34.66 22.99
C LEU A 39 51.93 35.86 22.03
N ALA A 40 53.01 35.98 21.25
CA ALA A 40 53.08 36.90 20.13
C ALA A 40 51.84 36.72 19.22
N PRO A 41 51.23 37.81 18.71
CA PRO A 41 50.00 37.74 17.92
C PRO A 41 50.21 36.89 16.67
N VAL A 42 49.62 35.70 16.67
CA VAL A 42 49.52 34.86 15.46
C VAL A 42 48.68 35.65 14.45
N PRO A 43 49.16 35.87 13.21
CA PRO A 43 48.40 36.59 12.21
C PRO A 43 47.09 35.85 11.94
N ILE A 44 45.97 36.49 12.29
CA ILE A 44 44.62 35.98 12.01
C ILE A 44 44.50 35.89 10.49
N PRO A 45 44.37 34.68 9.91
CA PRO A 45 44.16 34.57 8.47
C PRO A 45 42.84 35.26 8.12
N ALA A 46 42.89 36.10 7.08
CA ALA A 46 41.73 36.85 6.61
C ALA A 46 40.51 35.92 6.47
N PRO A 47 39.30 36.38 6.84
CA PRO A 47 38.09 35.56 6.76
C PRO A 47 37.96 35.03 5.33
N ARG A 48 38.04 33.69 5.20
CA ARG A 48 37.82 33.02 3.92
C ARG A 48 36.43 33.43 3.45
N LYS A 49 36.33 34.00 2.24
CA LYS A 49 35.05 34.29 1.60
C LYS A 49 34.18 33.05 1.71
N GLU A 50 33.12 33.12 2.50
CA GLU A 50 32.11 32.06 2.57
C GLU A 50 31.64 31.83 1.14
N SER A 51 31.99 30.67 0.59
CA SER A 51 31.45 30.23 -0.70
C SER A 51 29.93 30.30 -0.60
N PRO A 52 29.24 30.86 -1.61
CA PRO A 52 27.79 31.03 -1.58
C PRO A 52 27.17 29.69 -1.19
N LYS A 53 26.42 29.67 -0.08
CA LYS A 53 25.64 28.51 0.34
C LYS A 53 24.84 28.08 -0.89
N LYS A 54 25.21 26.93 -1.48
CA LYS A 54 24.42 26.34 -2.56
C LYS A 54 22.97 26.33 -2.07
N PRO A 55 22.00 26.75 -2.90
CA PRO A 55 20.61 26.61 -2.50
C PRO A 55 20.42 25.13 -2.24
N VAL A 56 20.32 24.77 -0.96
CA VAL A 56 19.73 23.52 -0.53
C VAL A 56 18.29 23.70 -0.97
N ILE A 57 18.03 23.41 -2.25
CA ILE A 57 16.68 23.25 -2.76
C ILE A 57 16.15 22.16 -1.86
N ASP A 58 15.29 22.56 -0.93
CA ASP A 58 14.72 21.70 0.08
C ASP A 58 14.09 20.52 -0.66
N VAL A 59 14.82 19.41 -0.67
CA VAL A 59 14.52 18.20 -1.44
C VAL A 59 13.12 17.71 -1.05
N PHE A 60 12.74 17.93 0.21
CA PHE A 60 11.40 17.69 0.73
C PHE A 60 10.35 18.64 0.16
N ALA A 61 10.65 19.93 0.00
CA ALA A 61 9.73 20.88 -0.64
C ALA A 61 9.54 20.54 -2.11
N ARG A 62 10.62 20.17 -2.82
CA ARG A 62 10.53 19.76 -4.22
C ARG A 62 9.75 18.46 -4.39
N GLY A 63 10.03 17.44 -3.58
CA GLY A 63 9.28 16.18 -3.56
C GLY A 63 7.79 16.38 -3.25
N ARG A 64 7.46 17.19 -2.22
CA ARG A 64 6.07 17.52 -1.86
C ARG A 64 5.34 18.29 -2.95
N SER A 65 5.99 19.28 -3.57
CA SER A 65 5.38 20.07 -4.64
C SER A 65 5.09 19.24 -5.90
N LEU A 66 5.92 18.23 -6.18
CA LEU A 66 5.70 17.30 -7.29
C LEU A 66 4.64 16.25 -7.00
N ALA A 67 4.52 15.81 -5.74
CA ALA A 67 3.47 14.90 -5.28
C ALA A 67 2.08 15.55 -5.26
N ALA A 68 2.00 16.87 -4.99
CA ALA A 68 0.74 17.60 -4.94
C ALA A 68 0.12 17.80 -6.34
N LEU A 69 -0.61 16.80 -6.84
CA LEU A 69 -1.37 16.90 -8.09
C LEU A 69 -2.41 18.04 -7.99
N PRO A 70 -2.62 18.84 -9.05
CA PRO A 70 -3.72 19.80 -9.06
C PRO A 70 -5.04 19.06 -8.81
N GLU A 71 -6.05 19.77 -8.31
CA GLU A 71 -7.39 19.21 -8.20
C GLU A 71 -7.92 18.87 -9.60
N PRO A 72 -8.59 17.71 -9.77
CA PRO A 72 -9.21 17.38 -11.03
C PRO A 72 -10.30 18.41 -11.34
N PRO A 73 -10.42 18.84 -12.61
CA PRO A 73 -11.50 19.75 -13.00
C PRO A 73 -12.86 19.04 -12.87
N ASP A 74 -13.89 19.77 -12.40
CA ASP A 74 -15.27 19.26 -12.17
C ASP A 74 -16.04 18.86 -13.44
N GLY A 75 -15.36 18.66 -14.57
CA GLY A 75 -16.00 18.39 -15.86
C GLY A 75 -15.24 17.39 -16.73
N ALA A 76 -16.00 16.57 -17.47
CA ALA A 76 -15.48 15.55 -18.38
C ALA A 76 -14.53 16.12 -19.45
N LEU A 77 -14.72 17.38 -19.85
CA LEU A 77 -13.86 18.06 -20.83
C LEU A 77 -12.44 18.32 -20.31
N GLY A 78 -12.27 18.44 -18.99
CA GLY A 78 -10.96 18.66 -18.37
C GLY A 78 -10.17 17.38 -18.08
N ALA A 79 -10.83 16.22 -18.07
CA ALA A 79 -10.23 14.93 -17.75
C ALA A 79 -9.01 14.56 -18.62
N PRO A 80 -9.01 14.77 -19.95
CA PRO A 80 -7.84 14.45 -20.79
C PRO A 80 -6.63 15.33 -20.49
N ALA A 81 -6.86 16.63 -20.23
CA ALA A 81 -5.79 17.57 -19.91
C ALA A 81 -5.18 17.23 -18.54
N TYR A 82 -6.04 16.90 -17.57
CA TYR A 82 -5.65 16.41 -16.25
C TYR A 82 -4.79 15.14 -16.33
N ALA A 83 -5.28 14.12 -17.05
CA ALA A 83 -4.56 12.86 -17.22
C ALA A 83 -3.17 13.05 -17.86
N ARG A 84 -3.07 13.93 -18.87
CA ARG A 84 -1.76 14.29 -19.45
C ARG A 84 -0.85 14.98 -18.44
N ALA A 85 -1.36 15.93 -17.67
CA ALA A 85 -0.59 16.62 -16.63
C ALA A 85 -0.08 15.65 -15.55
N ALA A 86 -0.95 14.77 -15.05
CA ALA A 86 -0.60 13.72 -14.11
C ALA A 86 0.47 12.77 -14.67
N SER A 87 0.31 12.32 -15.92
CA SER A 87 1.29 11.42 -16.57
C SER A 87 2.68 12.07 -16.75
N ARG A 88 2.75 13.39 -16.96
CA ARG A 88 4.01 14.12 -17.08
C ARG A 88 4.70 14.20 -15.73
N ARG A 89 3.96 14.58 -14.68
CA ARG A 89 4.49 14.63 -13.31
C ARG A 89 4.95 13.27 -12.81
N LEU A 90 4.21 12.20 -13.10
CA LEU A 90 4.63 10.85 -12.72
C LEU A 90 5.93 10.44 -13.41
N ARG A 91 6.10 10.76 -14.70
CA ARG A 91 7.37 10.55 -15.41
C ARG A 91 8.52 11.35 -14.80
N GLU A 92 8.27 12.59 -14.41
CA GLU A 92 9.26 13.45 -13.75
C GLU A 92 9.65 12.91 -12.37
N LEU A 93 8.68 12.49 -11.55
CA LEU A 93 8.94 11.83 -10.27
C LEU A 93 9.78 10.55 -10.43
N ARG A 94 9.44 9.71 -11.41
CA ARG A 94 10.23 8.49 -11.73
C ARG A 94 11.66 8.82 -12.16
N ARG A 95 11.84 9.87 -12.94
CA ARG A 95 13.17 10.35 -13.35
C ARG A 95 13.98 10.83 -12.14
N LEU A 96 13.39 11.67 -11.30
CA LEU A 96 14.06 12.18 -10.10
C LEU A 96 14.41 11.07 -9.11
N TYR A 97 13.51 10.10 -8.94
CA TYR A 97 13.79 8.88 -8.17
C TYR A 97 15.00 8.14 -8.74
N ALA A 98 15.04 7.87 -10.05
CA ALA A 98 16.18 7.21 -10.68
C ALA A 98 17.51 7.98 -10.50
N GLU A 99 17.46 9.32 -10.60
CA GLU A 99 18.61 10.20 -10.34
C GLU A 99 19.04 10.15 -8.86
N ALA A 100 18.11 10.12 -7.91
CA ALA A 100 18.40 9.96 -6.49
C ALA A 100 19.03 8.59 -6.18
N THR A 101 18.49 7.50 -6.75
CA THR A 101 19.04 6.15 -6.59
C THR A 101 20.45 6.03 -7.19
N ALA A 102 20.71 6.71 -8.31
CA ALA A 102 22.05 6.75 -8.90
C ALA A 102 23.05 7.52 -8.02
N ARG A 103 22.64 8.66 -7.46
CA ARG A 103 23.46 9.42 -6.49
C ARG A 103 23.75 8.60 -5.24
N HIS A 104 22.75 7.92 -4.68
CA HIS A 104 22.92 7.04 -3.53
C HIS A 104 23.92 5.92 -3.83
N ARG A 105 23.76 5.19 -4.95
CA ARG A 105 24.72 4.15 -5.37
C ARG A 105 26.15 4.67 -5.50
N SER A 106 26.34 5.85 -6.11
CA SER A 106 27.66 6.45 -6.22
C SER A 106 28.26 6.86 -4.86
N ALA A 107 27.43 7.38 -3.94
CA ALA A 107 27.87 7.76 -2.60
C ALA A 107 28.25 6.53 -1.78
N SER A 108 27.43 5.48 -1.78
CA SER A 108 27.72 4.21 -1.11
C SER A 108 28.98 3.54 -1.66
N GLN A 109 29.20 3.57 -2.97
CA GLN A 109 30.42 3.02 -3.57
C GLN A 109 31.67 3.77 -3.08
N ARG A 110 31.65 5.12 -3.07
CA ARG A 110 32.75 5.92 -2.53
C ARG A 110 32.98 5.67 -1.05
N ALA A 111 31.91 5.57 -0.26
CA ALA A 111 32.00 5.28 1.17
C ALA A 111 32.62 3.88 1.43
N ARG A 112 32.28 2.88 0.59
CA ARG A 112 32.93 1.56 0.62
C ARG A 112 34.41 1.65 0.28
N GLU A 113 34.78 2.29 -0.81
CA GLU A 113 36.19 2.45 -1.24
C GLU A 113 37.04 3.14 -0.17
N LEU A 114 36.55 4.25 0.40
CA LEU A 114 37.25 4.97 1.47
C LEU A 114 37.41 4.13 2.73
N ARG A 115 36.38 3.35 3.09
CA ARG A 115 36.43 2.44 4.24
C ARG A 115 37.40 1.29 4.03
N THR A 116 37.44 0.68 2.85
CA THR A 116 38.44 -0.35 2.51
C THR A 116 39.86 0.21 2.59
N ASN A 117 40.09 1.41 2.07
CA ASN A 117 41.39 2.08 2.15
C ASN A 117 41.79 2.38 3.60
N LEU A 118 40.87 2.87 4.42
CA LEU A 118 41.09 3.10 5.85
C LEU A 118 41.38 1.80 6.60
N GLY A 119 40.63 0.73 6.34
CA GLY A 119 40.86 -0.59 6.91
C GLY A 119 42.25 -1.14 6.56
N MET A 120 42.70 -1.00 5.30
CA MET A 120 44.06 -1.37 4.90
C MET A 120 45.14 -0.54 5.61
N ALA A 121 44.92 0.76 5.79
CA ALA A 121 45.86 1.63 6.49
C ALA A 121 46.00 1.24 7.97
N ILE A 122 44.87 1.00 8.64
CA ILE A 122 44.80 0.52 10.03
C ILE A 122 45.51 -0.83 10.17
N HIS A 123 45.25 -1.76 9.25
CA HIS A 123 45.80 -3.12 9.34
C HIS A 123 47.33 -3.13 9.20
N ARG A 124 47.89 -2.24 8.36
CA ARG A 124 49.35 -2.06 8.23
C ARG A 124 50.01 -1.57 9.52
N GLN A 125 49.29 -0.85 10.37
CA GLN A 125 49.81 -0.30 11.63
C GLN A 125 49.62 -1.25 12.83
N GLY A 126 48.88 -2.35 12.67
CA GLY A 126 48.79 -3.41 13.68
C GLY A 126 48.01 -3.04 14.95
N SER A 127 47.09 -2.07 14.89
CA SER A 127 46.27 -1.69 16.05
C SER A 127 45.02 -2.57 16.18
N PRO A 128 44.92 -3.46 17.20
CA PRO A 128 43.78 -4.37 17.36
C PRO A 128 42.46 -3.66 17.69
N GLU A 129 42.51 -2.52 18.40
CA GLU A 129 41.32 -1.72 18.74
C GLU A 129 40.71 -1.00 17.53
N LEU A 130 41.54 -0.53 16.59
CA LEU A 130 41.03 0.04 15.35
C LEU A 130 40.48 -1.06 14.43
N GLY A 131 41.08 -2.26 14.48
CA GLY A 131 40.55 -3.45 13.82
C GLY A 131 39.13 -3.82 14.30
N SER A 132 38.86 -3.75 15.61
CA SER A 132 37.53 -4.04 16.16
C SER A 132 36.49 -2.99 15.77
N LEU A 133 36.86 -1.71 15.71
CA LEU A 133 35.98 -0.64 15.22
C LEU A 133 35.65 -0.77 13.74
N VAL A 134 36.63 -1.12 12.88
CA VAL A 134 36.38 -1.41 11.46
C VAL A 134 35.42 -2.60 11.31
N ALA A 135 35.65 -3.68 12.07
CA ALA A 135 34.77 -4.84 12.07
C ALA A 135 33.34 -4.50 12.52
N ALA A 136 33.17 -3.60 13.49
CA ALA A 136 31.87 -3.13 13.93
C ALA A 136 31.14 -2.33 12.83
N VAL A 137 31.85 -1.43 12.13
CA VAL A 137 31.29 -0.67 10.99
C VAL A 137 30.89 -1.60 9.85
N ASP A 138 31.71 -2.59 9.53
CA ASP A 138 31.42 -3.57 8.47
C ASP A 138 30.24 -4.48 8.85
N GLY A 139 30.16 -4.91 10.11
CA GLY A 139 29.02 -5.66 10.63
C GLY A 139 27.70 -4.87 10.57
N ALA A 140 27.73 -3.57 10.92
CA ALA A 140 26.57 -2.69 10.81
C ALA A 140 26.13 -2.49 9.35
N ALA A 141 27.10 -2.32 8.43
CA ALA A 141 26.81 -2.20 7.00
C ALA A 141 26.21 -3.48 6.41
N SER A 142 26.77 -4.66 6.72
CA SER A 142 26.22 -5.96 6.29
C SER A 142 24.80 -6.14 6.77
N THR A 143 24.53 -5.81 8.04
CA THR A 143 23.18 -5.90 8.61
C THR A 143 22.20 -4.97 7.88
N ALA A 144 22.61 -3.75 7.53
CA ALA A 144 21.77 -2.82 6.78
C ALA A 144 21.44 -3.37 5.37
N GLU A 145 22.45 -3.91 4.66
CA GLU A 145 22.28 -4.52 3.34
C GLU A 145 21.35 -5.75 3.37
N GLU A 146 21.50 -6.62 4.37
CA GLU A 146 20.61 -7.77 4.57
C GLU A 146 19.15 -7.35 4.80
N ARG A 147 18.93 -6.30 5.59
CA ARG A 147 17.57 -5.78 5.86
C ARG A 147 16.94 -5.15 4.62
N GLU A 148 17.73 -4.45 3.81
CA GLU A 148 17.27 -3.89 2.55
C GLU A 148 16.90 -5.00 1.56
N ALA A 149 17.72 -6.05 1.44
CA ALA A 149 17.42 -7.21 0.61
C ALA A 149 16.14 -7.94 1.07
N GLN A 150 15.93 -8.11 2.37
CA GLN A 150 14.69 -8.66 2.92
C GLN A 150 13.47 -7.80 2.57
N LEU A 151 13.59 -6.48 2.66
CA LEU A 151 12.50 -5.56 2.33
C LEU A 151 12.13 -5.63 0.83
N GLU A 152 13.13 -5.68 -0.05
CA GLU A 152 12.91 -5.83 -1.49
C GLU A 152 12.26 -7.18 -1.83
N ALA A 153 12.66 -8.26 -1.16
CA ALA A 153 12.00 -9.57 -1.31
C ALA A 153 10.51 -9.50 -0.90
N MET A 154 10.21 -8.90 0.26
CA MET A 154 8.82 -8.71 0.72
C MET A 154 8.01 -7.83 -0.25
N ARG A 155 8.60 -6.78 -0.82
CA ARG A 155 7.96 -5.94 -1.85
C ARG A 155 7.63 -6.74 -3.10
N ALA A 156 8.56 -7.58 -3.56
CA ALA A 156 8.36 -8.42 -4.73
C ALA A 156 7.26 -9.46 -4.50
N GLU A 157 7.22 -10.10 -3.33
CA GLU A 157 6.16 -11.03 -2.94
C GLU A 157 4.79 -10.33 -2.87
N ALA A 158 4.71 -9.17 -2.21
CA ALA A 158 3.48 -8.39 -2.14
C ALA A 158 2.99 -7.94 -3.52
N ALA A 159 3.90 -7.58 -4.44
CA ALA A 159 3.56 -7.23 -5.81
C ALA A 159 2.99 -8.44 -6.58
N GLN A 160 3.58 -9.63 -6.43
CA GLN A 160 3.07 -10.85 -7.03
C GLN A 160 1.68 -11.21 -6.48
N GLU A 161 1.49 -11.09 -5.17
CA GLU A 161 0.22 -11.43 -4.53
C GLU A 161 -0.90 -10.45 -4.95
N ARG A 162 -0.60 -9.15 -5.01
CA ARG A 162 -1.51 -8.14 -5.58
C ARG A 162 -1.91 -8.46 -7.02
N ALA A 163 -0.95 -8.90 -7.84
CA ALA A 163 -1.22 -9.26 -9.23
C ALA A 163 -2.14 -10.48 -9.34
N ARG A 164 -1.92 -11.51 -8.50
CA ARG A 164 -2.80 -12.69 -8.41
C ARG A 164 -4.21 -12.32 -7.97
N GLN A 165 -4.34 -11.52 -6.91
CA GLN A 165 -5.62 -11.05 -6.40
C GLN A 165 -6.36 -10.20 -7.44
N ALA A 166 -5.66 -9.33 -8.16
CA ALA A 166 -6.25 -8.53 -9.23
C ALA A 166 -6.76 -9.40 -10.39
N ALA A 167 -6.00 -10.43 -10.79
CA ALA A 167 -6.44 -11.40 -11.79
C ALA A 167 -7.68 -12.18 -11.32
N ALA A 168 -7.67 -12.66 -10.07
CA ALA A 168 -8.81 -13.37 -9.48
C ALA A 168 -10.08 -12.52 -9.39
N LEU A 169 -9.95 -11.24 -9.00
CA LEU A 169 -11.06 -10.28 -9.03
C LEU A 169 -11.57 -10.04 -10.47
N GLY A 170 -10.67 -10.01 -11.44
CA GLY A 170 -11.01 -9.94 -12.86
C GLY A 170 -11.87 -11.12 -13.31
N GLU A 171 -11.49 -12.35 -12.96
CA GLU A 171 -12.27 -13.54 -13.30
C GLU A 171 -13.63 -13.56 -12.58
N LEU A 172 -13.68 -13.23 -11.28
CA LEU A 172 -14.95 -13.14 -10.55
C LEU A 172 -15.92 -12.12 -11.17
N ARG A 173 -15.42 -10.99 -11.67
CA ARG A 173 -16.26 -10.01 -12.37
C ARG A 173 -16.81 -10.55 -13.68
N ARG A 174 -16.00 -11.28 -14.46
CA ARG A 174 -16.47 -11.95 -15.68
C ARG A 174 -17.48 -13.06 -15.38
N GLU A 175 -17.30 -13.78 -14.27
CA GLU A 175 -18.28 -14.75 -13.80
C GLU A 175 -19.59 -14.07 -13.34
N LEU A 176 -19.52 -12.90 -12.71
CA LEU A 176 -20.67 -12.18 -12.15
C LEU A 176 -21.60 -11.60 -13.23
N GLU A 177 -21.04 -11.05 -14.31
CA GLU A 177 -21.80 -10.41 -15.39
C GLU A 177 -22.94 -11.27 -15.98
N PRO A 178 -22.73 -12.54 -16.39
CA PRO A 178 -23.81 -13.37 -16.90
C PRO A 178 -24.86 -13.69 -15.83
N TRP A 179 -24.47 -13.78 -14.55
CA TRP A 179 -25.41 -14.00 -13.45
C TRP A 179 -26.28 -12.76 -13.17
N GLN A 180 -25.72 -11.56 -13.26
CA GLN A 180 -26.51 -10.32 -13.18
C GLN A 180 -27.51 -10.22 -14.34
N SER A 181 -27.09 -10.57 -15.55
CA SER A 181 -27.97 -10.64 -16.71
C SER A 181 -29.08 -11.70 -16.54
N ARG A 182 -28.73 -12.87 -16.01
CA ARG A 182 -29.69 -13.95 -15.70
C ARG A 182 -30.67 -13.53 -14.60
N LEU A 183 -30.20 -12.82 -13.57
CA LEU A 183 -31.03 -12.27 -12.51
C LEU A 183 -32.06 -11.27 -13.04
N GLY A 184 -31.63 -10.34 -13.91
CA GLY A 184 -32.53 -9.38 -14.55
C GLY A 184 -33.62 -10.06 -15.39
N ARG A 185 -33.24 -11.05 -16.21
CA ARG A 185 -34.20 -11.85 -17.00
C ARG A 185 -35.16 -12.65 -16.12
N ALA A 186 -34.65 -13.33 -15.10
CA ALA A 186 -35.48 -14.13 -14.20
C ALA A 186 -36.50 -13.27 -13.43
N ARG A 187 -36.14 -12.04 -13.03
CA ARG A 187 -37.09 -11.09 -12.44
C ARG A 187 -38.23 -10.74 -13.41
N ALA A 188 -37.88 -10.38 -14.64
CA ALA A 188 -38.87 -10.07 -15.67
C ALA A 188 -39.80 -11.26 -15.97
N GLU A 189 -39.26 -12.47 -16.02
CA GLU A 189 -40.05 -13.69 -16.22
C GLU A 189 -41.01 -13.98 -15.07
N VAL A 190 -40.58 -13.76 -13.81
CA VAL A 190 -41.45 -13.87 -12.63
C VAL A 190 -42.59 -12.85 -12.71
N ASP A 191 -42.30 -11.61 -13.08
CA ASP A 191 -43.33 -10.57 -13.22
C ASP A 191 -44.36 -10.91 -14.31
N ILE A 192 -43.91 -11.43 -15.45
CA ILE A 192 -44.80 -11.88 -16.53
C ILE A 192 -45.65 -13.06 -16.05
N ALA A 193 -45.03 -14.10 -15.48
CA ALA A 193 -45.75 -15.28 -15.00
C ALA A 193 -46.74 -14.95 -13.88
N GLN A 194 -46.44 -13.95 -13.04
CA GLN A 194 -47.35 -13.45 -12.02
C GLN A 194 -48.59 -12.79 -12.63
N ARG A 195 -48.42 -11.94 -13.65
CA ARG A 195 -49.55 -11.32 -14.37
C ARG A 195 -50.41 -12.38 -15.07
N ASP A 196 -49.80 -13.38 -15.70
CA ASP A 196 -50.52 -14.47 -16.36
C ASP A 196 -51.30 -15.32 -15.36
N TYR A 197 -50.71 -15.60 -14.19
CA TYR A 197 -51.40 -16.28 -13.09
C TYR A 197 -52.61 -15.48 -12.58
N ASP A 198 -52.45 -14.17 -12.37
CA ASP A 198 -53.52 -13.31 -11.90
C ASP A 198 -54.65 -13.18 -12.94
N ALA A 199 -54.30 -13.11 -14.23
CA ALA A 199 -55.27 -13.14 -15.33
C ALA A 199 -56.04 -14.46 -15.40
N ALA A 200 -55.34 -15.61 -15.28
CA ALA A 200 -55.98 -16.93 -15.25
C ALA A 200 -56.91 -17.08 -14.04
N ARG A 201 -56.49 -16.57 -12.86
CA ARG A 201 -57.29 -16.56 -11.65
C ARG A 201 -58.56 -15.72 -11.80
N ALA A 202 -58.43 -14.52 -12.38
CA ALA A 202 -59.57 -13.65 -12.65
C ALA A 202 -60.54 -14.29 -13.65
N ALA A 203 -60.04 -14.98 -14.68
CA ALA A 203 -60.88 -15.69 -15.64
C ALA A 203 -61.66 -16.85 -14.99
N LEU A 204 -61.02 -17.63 -14.10
CA LEU A 204 -61.70 -18.67 -13.34
C LEU A 204 -62.81 -18.09 -12.44
N ALA A 205 -62.50 -17.00 -11.71
CA ALA A 205 -63.46 -16.34 -10.84
C ALA A 205 -64.69 -15.79 -11.58
N ARG A 206 -64.53 -15.34 -12.84
CA ARG A 206 -65.66 -14.93 -13.70
C ARG A 206 -66.59 -16.11 -14.00
N VAL A 207 -66.04 -17.26 -14.37
CA VAL A 207 -66.83 -18.47 -14.61
C VAL A 207 -67.55 -18.93 -13.34
N GLU A 208 -66.88 -18.87 -12.18
CA GLU A 208 -67.51 -19.16 -10.88
C GLU A 208 -68.69 -18.23 -10.58
N ALA A 209 -68.54 -16.93 -10.84
CA ALA A 209 -69.60 -15.94 -10.64
C ALA A 209 -70.79 -16.15 -11.61
N GLU A 210 -70.54 -16.53 -12.85
CA GLU A 210 -71.58 -16.87 -13.84
C GLU A 210 -72.34 -18.16 -13.48
N MET A 211 -71.68 -19.12 -12.83
CA MET A 211 -72.30 -20.36 -12.36
C MET A 211 -73.15 -20.16 -11.09
N GLN A 212 -72.78 -19.23 -10.20
CA GLN A 212 -73.47 -18.99 -8.93
C GLN A 212 -75.00 -18.77 -9.03
N PRO A 213 -75.54 -17.95 -9.96
CA PRO A 213 -76.99 -17.72 -10.07
C PRO A 213 -77.77 -18.92 -10.64
N LEU A 214 -77.10 -19.94 -11.19
CA LEU A 214 -77.75 -21.11 -11.80
C LEU A 214 -78.30 -22.12 -10.77
N GLY A 215 -78.19 -21.82 -9.47
CA GLY A 215 -79.01 -22.44 -8.42
C GLY A 215 -78.86 -23.96 -8.25
N GLY A 216 -77.78 -24.56 -8.74
CA GLY A 216 -77.54 -26.00 -8.63
C GLY A 216 -78.30 -26.86 -9.66
N ASP A 217 -78.97 -26.26 -10.66
CA ASP A 217 -79.58 -27.01 -11.76
C ASP A 217 -78.48 -27.67 -12.62
N PRO A 218 -78.37 -29.02 -12.63
CA PRO A 218 -77.32 -29.72 -13.35
C PRO A 218 -77.37 -29.47 -14.86
N ALA A 219 -78.56 -29.25 -15.44
CA ALA A 219 -78.71 -29.03 -16.88
C ALA A 219 -78.19 -27.65 -17.29
N ALA A 220 -78.42 -26.63 -16.46
CA ALA A 220 -77.92 -25.27 -16.67
C ALA A 220 -76.40 -25.15 -16.41
N LEU A 221 -75.85 -25.96 -15.49
CA LEU A 221 -74.42 -25.97 -15.15
C LEU A 221 -73.54 -26.78 -16.11
N ALA A 222 -74.11 -27.78 -16.79
CA ALA A 222 -73.40 -28.65 -17.73
C ALA A 222 -72.53 -27.90 -18.78
N PRO A 223 -73.00 -26.85 -19.46
CA PRO A 223 -72.18 -26.11 -20.44
C PRO A 223 -71.01 -25.33 -19.81
N PHE A 224 -71.11 -24.91 -18.55
CA PHE A 224 -70.06 -24.15 -17.86
C PHE A 224 -68.98 -25.04 -17.25
N LYS A 225 -69.32 -26.28 -16.90
CA LYS A 225 -68.42 -27.23 -16.23
C LYS A 225 -67.13 -27.48 -17.03
N ALA A 226 -67.25 -27.71 -18.34
CA ALA A 226 -66.08 -27.91 -19.20
C ALA A 226 -65.16 -26.67 -19.20
N THR A 227 -65.74 -25.47 -19.33
CA THR A 227 -64.99 -24.20 -19.27
C THR A 227 -64.35 -23.99 -17.90
N TYR A 228 -65.03 -24.33 -16.82
CA TYR A 228 -64.49 -24.25 -15.46
C TYR A 228 -63.28 -25.17 -15.29
N ASP A 229 -63.40 -26.44 -15.68
CA ASP A 229 -62.34 -27.44 -15.58
C ASP A 229 -61.11 -27.01 -16.41
N ASP A 230 -61.32 -26.51 -17.63
CA ASP A 230 -60.25 -25.98 -18.49
C ASP A 230 -59.54 -24.78 -17.87
N ARG A 231 -60.29 -23.82 -17.30
CA ARG A 231 -59.73 -22.63 -16.64
C ARG A 231 -58.96 -22.99 -15.37
N ARG A 232 -59.45 -24.00 -14.63
CA ARG A 232 -58.78 -24.51 -13.43
C ARG A 232 -57.48 -25.23 -13.79
N ALA A 233 -57.47 -26.01 -14.87
CA ALA A 233 -56.25 -26.61 -15.40
C ALA A 233 -55.24 -25.53 -15.82
N ALA A 234 -55.68 -24.53 -16.58
CA ALA A 234 -54.83 -23.41 -16.99
C ALA A 234 -54.24 -22.64 -15.79
N LEU A 235 -55.03 -22.38 -14.74
CA LEU A 235 -54.53 -21.73 -13.51
C LEU A 235 -53.45 -22.59 -12.81
N THR A 236 -53.63 -23.91 -12.81
CA THR A 236 -52.66 -24.85 -12.25
C THR A 236 -51.35 -24.82 -13.04
N ASP A 237 -51.41 -24.80 -14.37
CA ASP A 237 -50.24 -24.70 -15.24
C ASP A 237 -49.50 -23.37 -15.05
N GLN A 238 -50.22 -22.25 -14.94
CA GLN A 238 -49.61 -20.94 -14.67
C GLN A 238 -48.93 -20.89 -13.30
N ARG A 239 -49.54 -21.51 -12.28
CA ARG A 239 -48.91 -21.63 -10.96
C ARG A 239 -47.58 -22.38 -11.04
N GLN A 240 -47.56 -23.53 -11.72
CA GLN A 240 -46.34 -24.32 -11.87
C GLN A 240 -45.26 -23.56 -12.64
N ARG A 241 -45.63 -22.82 -13.70
CA ARG A 241 -44.69 -21.94 -14.41
C ARG A 241 -44.10 -20.87 -13.50
N LEU A 242 -44.95 -20.17 -12.74
CA LEU A 242 -44.51 -19.16 -11.78
C LEU A 242 -43.55 -19.74 -10.74
N GLU A 243 -43.83 -20.92 -10.20
CA GLU A 243 -42.94 -21.62 -9.26
C GLU A 243 -41.57 -21.94 -9.88
N ARG A 244 -41.52 -22.38 -11.15
CA ARG A 244 -40.24 -22.62 -11.88
C ARG A 244 -39.44 -21.33 -12.10
N HIS A 245 -40.09 -20.23 -12.48
CA HIS A 245 -39.41 -18.94 -12.64
C HIS A 245 -38.89 -18.41 -11.31
N ARG A 246 -39.64 -18.57 -10.21
CA ARG A 246 -39.18 -18.21 -8.86
C ARG A 246 -37.96 -19.03 -8.42
N ALA A 247 -37.93 -20.32 -8.73
CA ALA A 247 -36.75 -21.16 -8.45
C ALA A 247 -35.51 -20.68 -9.23
N THR A 248 -35.69 -20.32 -10.51
CA THR A 248 -34.61 -19.77 -11.36
C THR A 248 -34.11 -18.42 -10.84
N LEU A 249 -35.02 -17.57 -10.37
CA LEU A 249 -34.68 -16.29 -9.74
C LEU A 249 -33.84 -16.51 -8.48
N ALA A 250 -34.26 -17.42 -7.60
CA ALA A 250 -33.53 -17.74 -6.38
C ALA A 250 -32.11 -18.28 -6.68
N GLU A 251 -31.97 -19.18 -7.65
CA GLU A 251 -30.65 -19.69 -8.09
C GLU A 251 -29.71 -18.56 -8.55
N ALA A 252 -30.24 -17.62 -9.34
CA ALA A 252 -29.47 -16.48 -9.82
C ALA A 252 -29.07 -15.54 -8.67
N GLN A 253 -29.97 -15.28 -7.72
CA GLN A 253 -29.68 -14.46 -6.53
C GLN A 253 -28.57 -15.07 -5.69
N THR A 254 -28.69 -16.36 -5.32
CA THR A 254 -27.66 -17.05 -4.53
C THR A 254 -26.29 -17.06 -5.24
N SER A 255 -26.28 -17.18 -6.57
CA SER A 255 -25.03 -17.16 -7.34
C SER A 255 -24.37 -15.78 -7.33
N VAL A 256 -25.15 -14.71 -7.51
CA VAL A 256 -24.67 -13.32 -7.39
C VAL A 256 -24.11 -13.05 -6.00
N GLU A 257 -24.89 -13.33 -4.96
CA GLU A 257 -24.48 -13.10 -3.56
C GLU A 257 -23.18 -13.84 -3.21
N ARG A 258 -23.04 -15.09 -3.65
CA ARG A 258 -21.83 -15.88 -3.44
C ARG A 258 -20.61 -15.28 -4.13
N LEU A 259 -20.76 -14.79 -5.37
CA LEU A 259 -19.65 -14.18 -6.11
C LEU A 259 -19.24 -12.85 -5.49
N GLU A 260 -20.20 -12.02 -5.10
CA GLU A 260 -19.96 -10.75 -4.39
C GLU A 260 -19.23 -10.99 -3.06
N ALA A 261 -19.67 -11.99 -2.28
CA ALA A 261 -19.00 -12.35 -1.03
C ALA A 261 -17.53 -12.78 -1.24
N ARG A 262 -17.24 -13.53 -2.32
CA ARG A 262 -15.86 -13.90 -2.68
C ARG A 262 -15.02 -12.69 -3.09
N MET A 263 -15.60 -11.75 -3.81
CA MET A 263 -14.92 -10.50 -4.17
C MET A 263 -14.55 -9.69 -2.93
N VAL A 264 -15.50 -9.51 -1.99
CA VAL A 264 -15.26 -8.80 -0.72
C VAL A 264 -14.16 -9.48 0.11
N ALA A 265 -14.14 -10.81 0.14
CA ALA A 265 -13.09 -11.56 0.84
C ALA A 265 -11.70 -11.31 0.24
N LEU A 266 -11.57 -11.33 -1.09
CA LEU A 266 -10.31 -11.03 -1.78
C LEU A 266 -9.86 -9.58 -1.59
N GLU A 267 -10.79 -8.62 -1.60
CA GLU A 267 -10.48 -7.21 -1.33
C GLU A 267 -9.96 -7.03 0.10
N THR A 268 -10.58 -7.72 1.07
CA THR A 268 -10.12 -7.72 2.47
C THR A 268 -8.71 -8.32 2.61
N GLU A 269 -8.41 -9.39 1.87
CA GLU A 269 -7.09 -10.03 1.86
C GLU A 269 -6.03 -9.12 1.25
N ARG A 270 -6.36 -8.43 0.15
CA ARG A 270 -5.50 -7.41 -0.46
C ARG A 270 -5.16 -6.28 0.53
N GLU A 271 -6.15 -5.78 1.26
CA GLU A 271 -5.91 -4.76 2.28
C GLU A 271 -5.02 -5.24 3.43
N ARG A 272 -5.06 -6.54 3.76
CA ARG A 272 -4.15 -7.12 4.75
C ARG A 272 -2.72 -7.14 4.23
N VAL A 273 -2.51 -7.60 2.99
CA VAL A 273 -1.18 -7.56 2.33
C VAL A 273 -0.61 -6.14 2.32
N ASP A 274 -1.45 -5.15 1.99
CA ASP A 274 -1.04 -3.75 1.97
C ASP A 274 -0.64 -3.23 3.36
N ARG A 275 -1.37 -3.60 4.41
CA ARG A 275 -1.04 -3.24 5.80
C ARG A 275 0.27 -3.89 6.24
N THR A 276 0.42 -5.19 6.04
CA THR A 276 1.63 -5.91 6.41
C THR A 276 2.87 -5.35 5.71
N LEU A 277 2.75 -4.98 4.43
CA LEU A 277 3.87 -4.34 3.71
C LEU A 277 4.21 -2.96 4.30
N ARG A 278 3.20 -2.13 4.61
CA ARG A 278 3.45 -0.81 5.23
C ARG A 278 4.13 -0.94 6.59
N ASP A 279 3.70 -1.89 7.41
CA ASP A 279 4.29 -2.14 8.73
C ASP A 279 5.75 -2.61 8.59
N ALA A 280 6.01 -3.52 7.64
CA ALA A 280 7.36 -3.99 7.34
C ALA A 280 8.28 -2.86 6.84
N GLU A 281 7.75 -1.97 6.00
CA GLU A 281 8.49 -0.81 5.50
C GLU A 281 8.79 0.22 6.59
N ALA A 282 7.83 0.48 7.47
CA ALA A 282 8.06 1.35 8.63
C ALA A 282 9.12 0.75 9.56
N ALA A 283 9.05 -0.55 9.83
CA ALA A 283 10.04 -1.26 10.64
C ALA A 283 11.44 -1.25 9.99
N ALA A 284 11.52 -1.50 8.68
CA ALA A 284 12.79 -1.44 7.95
C ALA A 284 13.37 -0.02 7.91
N GLN A 285 12.53 1.00 7.75
CA GLN A 285 12.97 2.39 7.81
C GLN A 285 13.52 2.77 9.20
N ALA A 286 12.85 2.34 10.26
CA ALA A 286 13.31 2.55 11.64
C ALA A 286 14.65 1.83 11.89
N ALA A 287 14.77 0.57 11.44
CA ALA A 287 16.01 -0.21 11.56
C ALA A 287 17.16 0.40 10.75
N ALA A 288 16.91 0.85 9.52
CA ALA A 288 17.91 1.50 8.68
C ALA A 288 18.38 2.83 9.27
N SER A 289 17.47 3.61 9.87
CA SER A 289 17.80 4.86 10.55
C SER A 289 18.68 4.62 11.78
N SER A 290 18.36 3.60 12.59
CA SER A 290 19.19 3.17 13.73
C SER A 290 20.56 2.70 13.29
N ALA A 291 20.63 1.77 12.33
CA ALA A 291 21.90 1.24 11.81
C ALA A 291 22.77 2.34 11.19
N GLY A 292 22.15 3.32 10.52
CA GLY A 292 22.85 4.50 10.00
C GLY A 292 23.43 5.39 11.10
N ALA A 293 22.68 5.60 12.20
CA ALA A 293 23.16 6.35 13.35
C ALA A 293 24.34 5.64 14.04
N ASP A 294 24.20 4.34 14.31
CA ASP A 294 25.23 3.50 14.93
C ASP A 294 26.51 3.46 14.07
N ARG A 295 26.35 3.30 12.75
CA ARG A 295 27.46 3.35 11.78
C ARG A 295 28.16 4.71 11.79
N GLY A 296 27.39 5.81 11.81
CA GLY A 296 27.95 7.16 11.86
C GLY A 296 28.69 7.46 13.16
N GLU A 297 28.22 6.93 14.29
CA GLU A 297 28.91 7.02 15.58
C GLU A 297 30.20 6.20 15.59
N ALA A 298 30.15 4.94 15.12
CA ALA A 298 31.32 4.07 15.02
C ALA A 298 32.42 4.67 14.13
N LEU A 299 32.05 5.30 13.00
CA LEU A 299 33.00 6.01 12.14
C LEU A 299 33.62 7.25 12.82
N ARG A 300 32.84 7.99 13.60
CA ARG A 300 33.36 9.12 14.39
C ARG A 300 34.35 8.65 15.46
N HIS A 301 34.05 7.55 16.14
CA HIS A 301 34.98 6.93 17.09
C HIS A 301 36.26 6.45 16.41
N LEU A 302 36.14 5.78 15.26
CA LEU A 302 37.28 5.32 14.47
C LEU A 302 38.17 6.49 14.03
N ALA A 303 37.57 7.58 13.51
CA ALA A 303 38.29 8.76 13.09
C ALA A 303 39.01 9.44 14.26
N ARG A 304 38.36 9.57 15.42
CA ARG A 304 38.97 10.13 16.64
C ARG A 304 40.14 9.27 17.13
N ALA A 305 39.95 7.96 17.21
CA ALA A 305 41.00 7.04 17.64
C ALA A 305 42.20 7.00 16.67
N ALA A 306 41.95 7.15 15.36
CA ALA A 306 43.01 7.26 14.36
C ALA A 306 43.81 8.57 14.50
N LEU A 307 43.14 9.68 14.80
CA LEU A 307 43.76 10.99 15.05
C LEU A 307 44.62 10.98 16.32
N GLU A 308 44.09 10.46 17.43
CA GLU A 308 44.80 10.39 18.71
C GLU A 308 46.10 9.58 18.63
N ARG A 309 46.17 8.60 17.71
CA ARG A 309 47.35 7.76 17.50
C ARG A 309 48.31 8.28 16.43
N GLY A 310 48.07 9.45 15.85
CA GLY A 310 48.93 10.01 14.78
C GLY A 310 49.01 9.11 13.54
N LEU A 311 47.99 8.27 13.33
CA LEU A 311 48.00 7.23 12.31
C LEU A 311 47.59 7.73 10.93
N VAL A 312 47.04 8.94 10.90
CA VAL A 312 46.83 9.71 9.68
C VAL A 312 48.03 10.67 9.59
N PRO A 313 48.75 10.75 8.44
CA PRO A 313 49.66 11.88 8.21
C PRO A 313 48.87 13.20 8.36
N ASP A 314 49.52 14.37 8.38
CA ASP A 314 48.91 15.72 8.55
C ASP A 314 47.67 16.04 7.68
N ASP A 315 47.29 15.13 6.79
CA ASP A 315 46.07 15.12 5.99
C ASP A 315 44.85 14.56 6.75
N LEU A 316 44.34 15.34 7.71
CA LEU A 316 42.97 15.27 8.26
C LEU A 316 41.89 15.05 7.17
N ALA A 317 42.19 15.42 5.92
CA ALA A 317 41.28 15.32 4.79
C ALA A 317 40.83 13.89 4.48
N GLY A 318 41.62 12.84 4.75
CA GLY A 318 41.23 11.46 4.44
C GLY A 318 40.10 10.94 5.34
N ALA A 319 40.23 11.12 6.65
CA ALA A 319 39.21 10.74 7.63
C ALA A 319 37.97 11.65 7.51
N GLU A 320 38.16 12.95 7.31
CA GLU A 320 37.06 13.87 7.04
C GLU A 320 36.34 13.56 5.73
N ALA A 321 37.05 13.13 4.68
CA ALA A 321 36.44 12.72 3.42
C ALA A 321 35.60 11.44 3.60
N ALA A 322 36.04 10.50 4.43
CA ALA A 322 35.26 9.31 4.77
C ALA A 322 33.98 9.69 5.53
N ILE A 323 34.07 10.55 6.55
CA ILE A 323 32.91 11.07 7.30
C ILE A 323 31.94 11.78 6.36
N ARG A 324 32.43 12.73 5.55
CA ARG A 324 31.62 13.47 4.58
C ARG A 324 30.98 12.56 3.53
N ALA A 325 31.68 11.50 3.10
CA ALA A 325 31.13 10.52 2.17
C ALA A 325 29.97 9.73 2.80
N THR A 326 30.07 9.38 4.09
CA THR A 326 28.98 8.69 4.81
C THR A 326 27.82 9.61 5.15
N GLU A 327 28.07 10.89 5.44
CA GLU A 327 27.00 11.89 5.57
C GLU A 327 26.28 12.08 4.22
N ALA A 328 27.02 12.16 3.12
CA ALA A 328 26.45 12.26 1.78
C ALA A 328 25.68 10.99 1.38
N GLU A 329 26.13 9.81 1.81
CA GLU A 329 25.39 8.55 1.65
C GLU A 329 24.05 8.61 2.40
N ALA A 330 24.05 9.04 3.67
CA ALA A 330 22.84 9.18 4.48
C ALA A 330 21.86 10.23 3.91
N GLU A 331 22.37 11.37 3.44
CA GLU A 331 21.56 12.40 2.77
C GLU A 331 20.94 11.87 1.47
N ALA A 332 21.70 11.10 0.68
CA ALA A 332 21.18 10.48 -0.54
C ALA A 332 20.12 9.41 -0.23
N THR A 333 20.26 8.64 0.85
CA THR A 333 19.23 7.69 1.31
C THR A 333 17.94 8.42 1.68
N LEU A 334 18.06 9.54 2.40
CA LEU A 334 16.92 10.39 2.75
C LEU A 334 16.20 10.92 1.50
N ASP A 335 16.97 11.41 0.52
CA ASP A 335 16.46 11.89 -0.77
C ASP A 335 15.68 10.79 -1.53
N VAL A 336 16.24 9.57 -1.60
CA VAL A 336 15.55 8.40 -2.17
C VAL A 336 14.24 8.11 -1.43
N ASN A 337 14.24 8.09 -0.11
CA ASN A 337 13.06 7.82 0.70
C ASN A 337 11.95 8.86 0.49
N VAL A 338 12.30 10.14 0.36
CA VAL A 338 11.35 11.21 0.03
C VAL A 338 10.71 10.98 -1.34
N HIS A 339 11.51 10.59 -2.34
CA HIS A 339 11.00 10.34 -3.69
C HIS A 339 10.15 9.06 -3.76
N VAL A 340 10.48 8.02 -2.99
CA VAL A 340 9.63 6.83 -2.83
C VAL A 340 8.30 7.19 -2.20
N ALA A 341 8.30 7.97 -1.11
CA ALA A 341 7.08 8.42 -0.46
C ALA A 341 6.22 9.28 -1.41
N ALA A 342 6.84 10.20 -2.15
CA ALA A 342 6.17 11.03 -3.15
C ALA A 342 5.53 10.19 -4.28
N LEU A 343 6.24 9.16 -4.78
CA LEU A 343 5.71 8.23 -5.78
C LEU A 343 4.51 7.45 -5.27
N ARG A 344 4.53 6.98 -4.00
CA ARG A 344 3.41 6.25 -3.41
C ARG A 344 2.17 7.10 -3.28
N VAL A 345 2.31 8.33 -2.78
CA VAL A 345 1.20 9.28 -2.67
C VAL A 345 0.61 9.55 -4.06
N ALA A 346 1.47 9.76 -5.07
CA ALA A 346 1.03 9.98 -6.43
C ALA A 346 0.33 8.76 -7.05
N ASP A 347 0.80 7.53 -6.80
CA ASP A 347 0.18 6.30 -7.31
C ASP A 347 -1.18 6.02 -6.64
N ASP A 348 -1.29 6.14 -5.32
CA ASP A 348 -2.57 5.93 -4.60
C ASP A 348 -3.62 6.98 -5.00
N GLU A 349 -3.20 8.23 -5.14
CA GLU A 349 -4.09 9.33 -5.52
C GLU A 349 -4.48 9.27 -7.01
N SER A 350 -3.55 8.92 -7.90
CA SER A 350 -3.84 8.74 -9.32
C SER A 350 -4.68 7.50 -9.59
N LEU A 351 -4.54 6.42 -8.83
CA LEU A 351 -5.40 5.23 -8.91
C LEU A 351 -6.83 5.55 -8.46
N ARG A 352 -7.01 6.23 -7.31
CA ARG A 352 -8.34 6.66 -6.85
C ARG A 352 -9.01 7.61 -7.84
N ARG A 353 -8.29 8.62 -8.32
CA ARG A 353 -8.81 9.65 -9.24
C ARG A 353 -9.01 9.12 -10.67
N GLY A 354 -8.18 8.18 -11.10
CA GLY A 354 -8.35 7.47 -12.38
C GLY A 354 -9.61 6.60 -12.36
N ALA A 355 -9.83 5.87 -11.26
CA ALA A 355 -11.05 5.07 -11.09
C ALA A 355 -12.33 5.94 -11.10
N THR A 356 -12.33 7.10 -10.44
CA THR A 356 -13.48 8.01 -10.47
C THR A 356 -13.72 8.62 -11.85
N LEU A 357 -12.66 9.01 -12.57
CA LEU A 357 -12.80 9.52 -13.94
C LEU A 357 -13.33 8.46 -14.90
N VAL A 358 -12.88 7.21 -14.81
CA VAL A 358 -13.40 6.10 -15.61
C VAL A 358 -14.86 5.83 -15.27
N ALA A 359 -15.22 5.81 -13.98
CA ALA A 359 -16.61 5.65 -13.55
C ALA A 359 -17.51 6.78 -14.07
N ALA A 360 -17.05 8.04 -14.03
CA ALA A 360 -17.80 9.18 -14.55
C ALA A 360 -17.96 9.13 -16.08
N LEU A 361 -16.92 8.72 -16.81
CA LEU A 361 -16.98 8.52 -18.26
C LEU A 361 -17.98 7.43 -18.64
N VAL A 362 -17.92 6.28 -17.95
CA VAL A 362 -18.85 5.16 -18.16
C VAL A 362 -20.28 5.60 -17.86
N ALA A 363 -20.51 6.28 -16.73
CA ALA A 363 -21.83 6.81 -16.38
C ALA A 363 -22.38 7.79 -17.43
N GLY A 364 -21.53 8.70 -17.93
CA GLY A 364 -21.90 9.61 -19.01
C GLY A 364 -22.26 8.89 -20.31
N LEU A 365 -21.48 7.86 -20.68
CA LEU A 365 -21.71 7.07 -21.89
C LEU A 365 -23.02 6.26 -21.79
N VAL A 366 -23.29 5.67 -20.62
CA VAL A 366 -24.57 5.01 -20.32
C VAL A 366 -25.73 5.99 -20.42
N ALA A 367 -25.62 7.20 -19.86
CA ALA A 367 -26.66 8.21 -19.93
C ALA A 367 -26.95 8.65 -21.39
N VAL A 368 -25.92 8.80 -22.22
CA VAL A 368 -26.07 9.12 -23.64
C VAL A 368 -26.76 7.98 -24.39
N VAL A 369 -26.36 6.74 -24.15
CA VAL A 369 -27.00 5.56 -24.77
C VAL A 369 -28.47 5.46 -24.35
N PHE A 370 -28.77 5.71 -23.07
CA PHE A 370 -30.14 5.67 -22.56
C PHE A 370 -31.01 6.80 -23.15
N ALA A 371 -30.46 8.01 -23.28
CA ALA A 371 -31.15 9.13 -23.92
C ALA A 371 -31.36 8.93 -25.42
N ALA A 372 -30.42 8.27 -26.11
CA ALA A 372 -30.59 7.90 -27.51
C ALA A 372 -31.66 6.82 -27.69
N ALA A 373 -31.75 5.87 -26.75
CA ALA A 373 -32.74 4.79 -26.77
C ALA A 373 -34.17 5.25 -26.45
N THR A 374 -34.37 6.39 -25.77
CA THR A 374 -35.71 6.94 -25.50
C THR A 374 -36.24 7.88 -26.58
N VAL A 375 -35.38 8.31 -27.51
CA VAL A 375 -35.76 9.18 -28.65
C VAL A 375 -36.09 8.35 -29.91
N LEU A 376 -35.68 7.09 -29.95
CA LEU A 376 -36.08 6.08 -30.94
C LEU A 376 -37.34 5.33 -30.47
#